data_AF-A0A7V5DE46-F1
#
_entry.id   AF-A0A7V5DE46-F1
#
_cell.length_a   1.000
_cell.length_b   1.000
_cell.length_c   1.000
_cell.angle_alpha   90.00
_cell.angle_beta   90.00
_cell.angle_gamma   90.00
#
_symmetry.space_group_name_H-M   'P 1'
#
loop_
_entity.id
_entity.type
_entity.pdbx_description
1 polymer ?
#
loop_
_entity_poly.entity_id
_entity_poly.type
_entity_poly.pdbx_seq_one_letter_code
_entity_poly.pdbx_strand_id
1 'polypeptide(L)'
;MPFIERSTYPGPPAWQYNGHLQTLAPGVLRRVRGVEYQRERIETPDNDFLDLDWIRQNNRRLVVLTHGLEGNSSRSYMLGAAKLFSQNGWDVLAWNCRSCSGEMNRA
;
A
#
# COMPACT_ATOMS: atom_id res chain seq x y z
N MET A 1 -15.33 3.80 14.73
CA MET A 1 -13.91 3.96 15.11
C MET A 1 -13.86 4.21 16.61
N PRO A 2 -12.99 3.54 17.38
CA PRO A 2 -12.92 3.74 18.82
C PRO A 2 -12.52 5.19 19.13
N PHE A 3 -13.20 5.81 20.10
CA PHE A 3 -12.79 7.10 20.64
C PHE A 3 -11.60 6.87 21.58
N ILE A 4 -10.48 7.56 21.33
CA ILE A 4 -9.29 7.48 22.18
C ILE A 4 -9.30 8.70 23.10
N GLU A 5 -9.75 8.52 24.35
CA GLU A 5 -9.88 9.60 25.34
C GLU A 5 -8.55 10.31 25.64
N ARG A 6 -7.44 9.55 25.66
CA ARG A 6 -6.08 10.07 25.89
C ARG A 6 -5.15 9.59 24.79
N SER A 7 -4.89 10.46 23.82
CA SER A 7 -3.97 10.16 22.73
C SER A 7 -2.52 10.41 23.14
N THR A 8 -1.63 9.47 22.82
CA THR A 8 -0.17 9.66 22.94
C THR A 8 0.45 10.28 21.69
N TYR A 9 -0.35 10.64 20.69
CA TYR A 9 0.13 11.28 19.47
C TYR A 9 0.61 12.70 19.79
N PRO A 10 1.92 13.01 19.62
CA PRO A 10 2.47 14.31 20.00
C PRO A 10 2.09 15.45 19.04
N GLY A 11 1.31 15.16 17.99
CA GLY A 11 1.02 16.09 16.90
C GLY A 11 1.98 15.95 15.72
N PRO A 12 1.70 16.65 14.62
CA PRO A 12 2.59 16.68 13.45
C PRO A 12 3.88 17.47 13.76
N PRO A 13 4.96 17.28 12.98
CA PRO A 13 6.16 18.11 13.09
C PRO A 13 5.82 19.60 12.95
N ALA A 14 6.55 20.48 13.65
CA ALA A 14 6.28 21.92 13.67
C ALA A 14 6.24 22.59 12.28
N TRP A 15 6.97 22.04 11.31
CA TRP A 15 6.96 22.53 9.92
C TRP A 15 5.72 22.12 9.11
N GLN A 16 4.91 21.15 9.57
CA GLN A 16 3.63 20.76 8.97
C GLN A 16 2.46 21.52 9.60
N TYR A 17 2.58 22.84 9.65
CA TYR A 17 1.67 23.75 10.36
C TYR A 17 0.28 23.91 9.73
N ASN A 18 0.03 23.35 8.54
CA ASN A 18 -1.29 23.35 7.90
C ASN A 18 -1.60 22.01 7.22
N GLY A 19 -2.89 21.77 6.92
CA GLY A 19 -3.37 20.52 6.33
C GLY A 19 -2.85 20.23 4.92
N HIS A 20 -2.50 21.26 4.14
CA HIS A 20 -1.91 21.07 2.83
C HIS A 20 -0.51 20.47 2.94
N LEU A 21 0.33 20.97 3.86
CA LEU A 21 1.66 20.42 4.11
C LEU A 21 1.59 18.99 4.65
N GLN A 22 0.64 18.70 5.54
CA GLN A 22 0.41 17.35 6.06
C GLN A 22 0.00 16.36 4.96
N THR A 23 -0.69 16.84 3.92
CA THR A 23 -1.09 16.02 2.76
C THR A 23 0.05 15.86 1.76
N LEU A 24 0.70 16.97 1.36
CA LEU A 24 1.69 16.98 0.29
C LEU A 24 3.02 16.36 0.72
N ALA A 25 3.47 16.66 1.93
CA ALA A 25 4.83 16.31 2.32
C ALA A 25 5.07 14.78 2.39
N PRO A 26 4.15 13.95 2.92
CA PRO A 26 4.30 12.50 2.85
C PRO A 26 4.29 11.99 1.40
N GLY A 27 3.50 12.60 0.51
CA GLY A 27 3.43 12.21 -0.90
C GLY A 27 4.73 12.49 -1.67
N VAL A 28 5.40 13.61 -1.37
CA VAL A 28 6.60 14.07 -2.09
C VAL A 28 7.90 13.57 -1.45
N LEU A 29 7.98 13.56 -0.11
CA LEU A 29 9.24 13.35 0.61
C LEU A 29 9.44 11.89 1.05
N ARG A 30 8.36 11.14 1.30
CA ARG A 30 8.48 9.78 1.84
C ARG A 30 8.99 8.82 0.76
N ARG A 31 10.14 8.20 1.02
CA ARG A 31 10.70 7.12 0.18
C ARG A 31 10.81 5.85 0.99
N VAL A 32 10.22 4.77 0.48
CA VAL A 32 10.33 3.43 1.08
C VAL A 32 11.12 2.54 0.12
N ARG A 33 12.14 1.87 0.64
CA ARG A 33 13.07 1.01 -0.13
C ARG A 33 13.14 -0.39 0.48
N GLY A 34 13.62 -1.36 -0.30
CA GLY A 34 13.82 -2.75 0.11
C GLY A 34 12.51 -3.53 0.20
N VAL A 35 11.57 -3.22 -0.71
CA VAL A 35 10.33 -3.97 -0.90
C VAL A 35 10.39 -4.49 -2.32
N GLU A 36 10.46 -5.81 -2.47
CA GLU A 36 10.48 -6.48 -3.75
C GLU A 36 9.26 -7.38 -3.81
N TYR A 37 8.47 -7.17 -4.86
CA TYR A 37 7.26 -7.95 -5.09
C TYR A 37 7.51 -9.02 -6.13
N GLN A 38 6.88 -10.18 -5.93
CA GLN A 38 6.68 -11.15 -7.00
C GLN A 38 5.27 -10.95 -7.56
N ARG A 39 5.18 -10.59 -8.84
CA ARG A 39 3.89 -10.39 -9.51
C ARG A 39 3.26 -11.71 -9.90
N GLU A 40 1.99 -11.86 -9.60
CA GLU A 40 1.10 -12.92 -10.08
C GLU A 40 -0.08 -12.25 -10.81
N ARG A 41 -0.39 -12.73 -12.01
CA ARG A 41 -1.56 -12.27 -12.76
C ARG A 41 -2.65 -13.34 -12.70
N ILE A 42 -3.86 -12.90 -12.37
CA ILE A 42 -5.07 -13.72 -12.42
C ILE A 42 -5.91 -13.24 -13.59
N GLU A 43 -6.21 -14.14 -14.53
CA GLU A 43 -7.18 -13.89 -15.59
C GLU A 43 -8.60 -13.93 -15.00
N THR A 44 -9.42 -12.95 -15.34
CA THR A 44 -10.80 -12.84 -14.81
C THR A 44 -11.82 -13.40 -15.81
N PRO A 45 -13.01 -13.85 -15.35
CA PRO A 45 -14.02 -14.46 -16.22
C PRO A 45 -14.56 -13.58 -17.35
N ASP A 46 -14.36 -12.27 -17.27
CA ASP A 46 -14.72 -11.27 -18.28
C ASP A 46 -13.60 -11.01 -19.29
N ASN A 47 -12.69 -11.97 -19.49
CA ASN A 47 -11.56 -11.89 -20.43
C ASN A 47 -10.58 -10.75 -20.13
N ASP A 48 -10.53 -10.34 -18.86
CA ASP A 48 -9.65 -9.28 -18.35
C ASP A 48 -8.64 -9.86 -17.35
N PHE A 49 -7.93 -9.03 -16.60
CA PHE A 49 -6.93 -9.49 -15.62
C PHE A 49 -6.88 -8.67 -14.33
N LEU A 50 -6.30 -9.29 -13.30
CA LEU A 50 -5.95 -8.67 -12.03
C LEU A 50 -4.50 -8.99 -11.67
N ASP A 51 -3.70 -7.95 -11.41
CA ASP A 51 -2.30 -8.10 -11.00
C ASP A 51 -2.15 -8.02 -9.48
N LEU A 52 -1.55 -9.06 -8.91
CA LEU A 52 -1.24 -9.20 -7.50
C LEU A 52 0.26 -9.11 -7.29
N ASP A 53 0.70 -8.26 -6.37
CA ASP A 53 2.10 -8.07 -6.03
C ASP A 53 2.38 -8.65 -4.63
N TRP A 54 3.19 -9.71 -4.57
CA TRP A 54 3.36 -10.54 -3.38
C TRP A 54 4.68 -10.36 -2.64
N ILE A 55 4.62 -10.48 -1.32
CA ILE A 55 5.75 -10.85 -0.45
C ILE A 55 5.34 -12.13 0.29
N ARG A 56 5.91 -13.27 -0.12
CA ARG A 56 5.64 -14.58 0.49
C ARG A 56 6.85 -15.04 1.30
N GLN A 57 6.63 -15.27 2.59
CA GLN A 57 7.64 -15.76 3.53
C GLN A 57 7.13 -17.00 4.29
N ASN A 58 6.03 -17.61 3.83
CA ASN A 58 5.37 -18.76 4.44
C ASN A 58 4.88 -18.48 5.87
N ASN A 59 4.41 -17.26 6.12
CA ASN A 59 3.81 -16.89 7.40
C ASN A 59 2.39 -17.45 7.52
N ARG A 60 1.91 -17.61 8.75
CA ARG A 60 0.53 -18.05 9.04
C ARG A 60 -0.53 -16.98 8.82
N ARG A 61 -0.12 -15.73 8.62
CA ARG A 61 -1.01 -14.57 8.52
C ARG A 61 -0.76 -13.85 7.21
N LEU A 62 -1.83 -13.41 6.57
CA LEU A 62 -1.80 -12.66 5.32
C LEU A 62 -2.48 -11.31 5.53
N VAL A 63 -1.83 -10.24 5.07
CA VAL A 63 -2.47 -8.93 4.91
C VAL A 63 -2.72 -8.67 3.43
N VAL A 64 -3.94 -8.23 3.11
CA VAL A 64 -4.32 -7.78 1.77
C VAL A 64 -4.34 -6.25 1.78
N LEU A 65 -3.52 -5.64 0.93
CA LEU A 65 -3.39 -4.19 0.82
C LEU A 65 -4.10 -3.71 -0.45
N THR A 66 -5.00 -2.75 -0.28
CA THR A 66 -5.68 -2.05 -1.37
C THR A 66 -5.23 -0.60 -1.41
N HIS A 67 -4.83 -0.13 -2.59
CA HIS A 67 -4.45 1.25 -2.80
C HIS A 67 -5.68 2.16 -2.96
N GLY A 68 -5.52 3.46 -2.75
CA GLY A 68 -6.55 4.47 -3.01
C GLY A 68 -6.70 4.83 -4.50
N LEU A 69 -7.53 5.84 -4.80
CA LEU A 69 -7.80 6.32 -6.16
C LEU A 69 -6.49 6.57 -6.95
N GLU A 70 -6.40 6.00 -8.16
CA GLU A 70 -5.24 6.14 -9.07
C GLU A 70 -3.87 5.82 -8.43
N GLY A 71 -3.90 5.00 -7.38
CA GLY A 71 -2.73 4.41 -6.74
C GLY A 71 -2.21 3.18 -7.50
N ASN A 72 -1.29 2.47 -6.87
CA ASN A 72 -0.84 1.13 -7.22
C ASN A 72 0.01 0.58 -6.07
N SER A 73 0.43 -0.68 -6.15
CA SER A 73 1.25 -1.36 -5.14
C SER A 73 2.59 -0.67 -4.85
N SER A 74 3.11 0.16 -5.76
CA SER A 74 4.41 0.84 -5.64
C SER A 74 4.35 2.22 -4.98
N ARG A 75 3.16 2.72 -4.62
CA ARG A 75 3.04 3.99 -3.88
C ARG A 75 3.71 3.89 -2.50
N SER A 76 4.30 4.99 -2.03
CA SER A 76 5.10 5.01 -0.79
C SER A 76 4.34 4.57 0.47
N TYR A 77 3.04 4.83 0.54
CA TYR A 77 2.19 4.34 1.64
C TYR A 77 1.94 2.83 1.55
N MET A 78 1.77 2.29 0.33
CA MET A 78 1.62 0.85 0.08
C MET A 78 2.91 0.10 0.42
N LEU A 79 4.05 0.57 -0.12
CA LEU A 79 5.36 0.00 0.20
C LEU A 79 5.66 0.08 1.70
N GLY A 80 5.25 1.17 2.37
CA GLY A 80 5.42 1.34 3.81
C GLY A 80 4.65 0.28 4.61
N ALA A 81 3.38 0.06 4.27
CA ALA A 81 2.57 -0.97 4.90
C ALA A 81 3.12 -2.37 4.61
N ALA A 82 3.44 -2.67 3.34
CA ALA A 82 3.99 -3.95 2.92
C ALA A 82 5.28 -4.29 3.68
N LYS A 83 6.20 -3.32 3.77
CA LYS A 83 7.44 -3.48 4.54
C LYS A 83 7.19 -3.73 6.02
N LEU A 84 6.28 -2.98 6.63
CA LEU A 84 5.97 -3.14 8.05
C LEU A 84 5.43 -4.53 8.34
N PHE A 85 4.43 -4.98 7.56
CA PHE A 85 3.80 -6.27 7.81
C PHE A 85 4.74 -7.45 7.50
N SER A 86 5.50 -7.39 6.40
CA SER A 86 6.46 -8.46 6.07
C SER A 86 7.54 -8.61 7.14
N GLN A 87 8.01 -7.50 7.71
CA GLN A 87 8.98 -7.53 8.82
C GLN A 87 8.39 -8.04 10.15
N ASN A 88 7.06 -8.18 10.26
CA ASN A 88 6.36 -8.58 11.47
C ASN A 88 5.65 -9.94 11.34
N GLY A 89 6.14 -10.81 10.45
CA GLY A 89 5.65 -12.19 10.33
C GLY A 89 4.29 -12.30 9.63
N TRP A 90 4.05 -11.45 8.64
CA TRP A 90 2.90 -11.54 7.74
C TRP A 90 3.37 -11.72 6.31
N ASP A 91 2.68 -12.58 5.56
CA ASP A 91 2.72 -12.50 4.10
C ASP A 91 1.90 -11.29 3.65
N VAL A 92 2.29 -10.68 2.54
CA VAL A 92 1.65 -9.47 2.01
C VAL A 92 1.20 -9.71 0.58
N LEU A 93 -0.05 -9.36 0.30
CA LEU A 93 -0.62 -9.31 -1.05
C LEU A 93 -1.08 -7.87 -1.28
N ALA A 94 -0.38 -7.13 -2.13
CA ALA A 94 -0.81 -5.83 -2.61
C ALA A 94 -1.41 -5.99 -4.01
N TRP A 95 -2.74 -5.96 -4.11
CA TRP A 95 -3.38 -6.04 -5.42
C TRP A 95 -3.42 -4.67 -6.09
N ASN A 96 -3.52 -4.66 -7.42
CA ASN A 96 -3.73 -3.45 -8.19
C ASN A 96 -5.17 -3.45 -8.71
N CYS A 97 -5.90 -2.35 -8.49
CA CYS A 97 -7.17 -2.13 -9.16
C CYS A 97 -6.96 -2.13 -10.69
N ARG A 98 -8.04 -2.36 -11.45
CA ARG A 98 -7.97 -2.33 -12.92
C ARG A 98 -7.30 -1.03 -13.41
N SER A 99 -6.43 -1.20 -14.40
CA SER A 99 -5.63 -0.21 -15.10
C SER A 99 -4.60 0.51 -14.24
N CYS A 100 -4.37 0.04 -13.00
CA CYS A 100 -3.42 0.64 -12.07
C CYS A 100 -2.08 -0.11 -11.99
N SER A 101 -1.96 -1.31 -12.57
CA SER A 101 -0.75 -2.14 -12.46
C SER A 101 0.39 -1.79 -13.42
N GLY A 102 0.17 -0.79 -14.29
CA GLY A 102 1.08 -0.39 -15.37
C GLY A 102 0.67 -0.89 -16.76
N GLU A 103 -0.37 -1.72 -16.83
CA GLU A 103 -0.99 -2.19 -18.07
C GLU A 103 -2.47 -1.84 -18.06
N MET A 104 -3.02 -1.46 -19.22
CA MET A 104 -4.45 -1.18 -19.36
C MET A 104 -5.23 -2.50 -19.39
N ASN A 105 -6.34 -2.56 -18.64
CA ASN A 105 -7.26 -3.68 -18.68
C ASN A 105 -7.91 -3.84 -20.08
N ARG A 106 -8.33 -5.07 -20.41
CA ARG A 106 -8.74 -5.46 -21.78
C ARG A 106 -10.22 -5.28 -22.07
N ALA A 107 -11.06 -5.31 -21.04
CA ALA A 107 -12.53 -5.30 -21.14
C ALA A 107 -13.11 -3.90 -20.90
#